data_AF-A0A9X2WFT4-F1
#
_entry.id   AF-A0A9X2WFT4-F1
#
_cell.length_a   1.000
_cell.length_b   1.000
_cell.length_c   1.000
_cell.angle_alpha   90.00
_cell.angle_beta   90.00
_cell.angle_gamma   90.00
#
_symmetry.space_group_name_H-M   'P 1'
#
loop_
_entity.id
_entity.type
_entity.pdbx_description
1 polymer ?
#
loop_
_entity_poly.entity_id
_entity_poly.type
_entity_poly.pdbx_seq_one_letter_code
_entity_poly.pdbx_strand_id
1 'polypeptide(L)'
;MDVELVITKILLDRYFSESGVWCLKCRCDDGSLVVFWGEANEPNRNIVALRHQKLPLHIALFSPDECVPSEWEKKEYHLSWSVPASADIYIFNEH
;
A
#
# COMPACT_ATOMS: atom_id res chain seq x y z
N MET A 1 18.08 0.84 1.03
CA MET A 1 17.75 2.28 0.96
C MET A 1 16.25 2.32 1.07
N ASP A 2 15.71 3.10 1.99
CA ASP A 2 14.26 3.18 2.18
C ASP A 2 13.65 4.06 1.08
N VAL A 3 12.38 3.81 0.74
CA VAL A 3 11.63 4.65 -0.20
C VAL A 3 10.53 5.37 0.57
N GLU A 4 10.53 6.69 0.48
CA GLU A 4 9.47 7.52 1.06
C GLU A 4 8.34 7.74 0.06
N LEU A 5 7.09 7.62 0.53
CA LEU A 5 5.88 7.86 -0.25
C LEU A 5 4.95 8.80 0.51
N VAL A 6 4.34 9.74 -0.22
CA VAL A 6 3.31 10.62 0.34
C VAL A 6 1.96 10.25 -0.23
N ILE A 7 1.16 9.50 0.54
CA ILE A 7 -0.18 9.09 0.14
C ILE A 7 -1.13 10.28 0.23
N THR A 8 -1.77 10.64 -0.87
CA THR A 8 -2.71 11.78 -0.94
C THR A 8 -4.16 11.34 -1.08
N LYS A 9 -4.41 10.11 -1.53
CA LYS A 9 -5.78 9.61 -1.73
C LYS A 9 -5.87 8.09 -1.66
N ILE A 10 -6.89 7.58 -0.97
CA ILE A 10 -7.33 6.18 -1.08
C ILE A 10 -8.28 6.06 -2.28
N LEU A 11 -7.96 5.15 -3.21
CA LEU A 11 -8.71 4.91 -4.45
C LEU A 11 -9.59 3.64 -4.36
N LEU A 12 -9.10 2.60 -3.68
CA LEU A 12 -9.82 1.36 -3.48
C LEU A 12 -9.52 0.84 -2.08
N ASP A 13 -10.56 0.40 -1.39
CA ASP A 13 -10.46 -0.34 -0.13
C ASP A 13 -11.44 -1.51 -0.21
N ARG A 14 -10.93 -2.71 -0.46
CA ARG A 14 -11.78 -3.86 -0.78
C ARG A 14 -11.18 -5.19 -0.31
N TYR A 15 -12.07 -6.09 0.09
CA TYR A 15 -11.81 -7.51 0.25
C TYR A 15 -12.30 -8.29 -0.97
N PHE A 16 -11.45 -9.14 -1.53
CA PHE A 16 -11.78 -10.06 -2.61
C PHE A 16 -12.01 -11.45 -2.01
N SER A 17 -13.27 -11.84 -1.85
CA SER A 17 -13.65 -13.10 -1.18
C SER A 17 -13.21 -14.35 -1.92
N GLU A 18 -13.11 -14.30 -3.25
CA GLU A 18 -12.69 -15.44 -4.08
C GLU A 18 -11.22 -15.81 -3.87
N SER A 19 -10.36 -14.81 -3.66
CA SER A 19 -8.93 -14.98 -3.43
C SER A 19 -8.54 -14.90 -1.96
N GLY A 20 -9.43 -14.43 -1.09
CA GLY A 20 -9.13 -14.20 0.31
C GLY A 20 -8.12 -13.07 0.53
N VAL A 21 -8.18 -12.01 -0.28
CA VAL A 21 -7.18 -10.93 -0.26
C VAL A 21 -7.82 -9.57 0.04
N TRP A 22 -7.21 -8.82 0.95
CA TRP A 22 -7.47 -7.40 1.15
C TRP A 22 -6.57 -6.56 0.26
N CYS A 23 -7.14 -5.49 -0.29
CA CYS A 23 -6.45 -4.56 -1.16
C CYS A 23 -6.79 -3.12 -0.76
N LEU A 24 -5.76 -2.34 -0.46
CA LEU A 24 -5.86 -0.89 -0.28
C LEU A 24 -5.03 -0.20 -1.35
N LYS A 25 -5.68 0.34 -2.38
CA LYS A 25 -5.02 1.08 -3.46
C LYS A 25 -5.03 2.57 -3.14
N CYS A 26 -3.85 3.18 -3.22
CA CYS A 26 -3.65 4.59 -2.93
C CYS A 26 -2.96 5.30 -4.10
N ARG A 27 -3.12 6.62 -4.13
CA ARG A 27 -2.38 7.53 -5.01
C ARG A 27 -1.40 8.35 -4.16
N CYS A 28 -0.18 8.49 -4.66
CA CYS A 28 0.84 9.35 -4.08
C CYS A 28 0.81 10.76 -4.68
N ASP A 29 1.54 11.69 -4.08
CA ASP A 29 1.69 13.08 -4.51
C ASP A 29 2.36 13.22 -5.89
N ASP A 30 3.35 12.37 -6.19
CA ASP A 30 4.01 12.26 -7.50
C ASP A 30 3.14 11.62 -8.60
N GLY A 31 1.90 11.24 -8.25
CA GLY A 31 0.95 10.58 -9.13
C GLY A 31 1.10 9.06 -9.23
N SER A 32 2.13 8.48 -8.59
CA SER A 32 2.32 7.04 -8.52
C SER A 32 1.17 6.33 -7.81
N LEU A 33 0.99 5.05 -8.13
CA LEU A 33 -0.03 4.21 -7.51
C LEU A 33 0.64 3.12 -6.68
N VAL A 34 0.24 3.03 -5.42
CA VAL A 34 0.69 1.99 -4.49
C VAL A 34 -0.50 1.15 -4.07
N VAL A 35 -0.33 -0.16 -3.98
CA VAL A 35 -1.29 -1.06 -3.34
C VAL A 35 -0.66 -1.70 -2.12
N PHE A 36 -1.43 -1.78 -1.04
CA PHE A 36 -1.13 -2.60 0.12
C PHE A 36 -2.01 -3.84 0.08
N TRP A 37 -1.38 -5.00 0.19
CA TRP A 37 -2.05 -6.30 0.21
C TRP A 37 -2.15 -6.84 1.63
N GLY A 38 -3.20 -7.61 1.89
CA GLY A 38 -3.41 -8.37 3.12
C GLY A 38 -4.18 -9.66 2.86
N GLU A 39 -4.27 -10.54 3.85
CA GLU A 39 -4.90 -11.85 3.71
C GLU A 39 -6.25 -11.91 4.46
N ALA A 40 -7.06 -12.92 4.13
CA ALA A 40 -8.44 -13.08 4.61
C ALA A 40 -8.58 -13.11 6.13
N ASN A 41 -7.63 -13.74 6.81
CA ASN A 41 -7.71 -13.97 8.25
C ASN A 41 -7.06 -12.85 9.07
N GLU A 42 -6.27 -11.98 8.44
CA GLU A 42 -5.61 -10.86 9.08
C GLU A 42 -5.55 -9.70 8.09
N PRO A 43 -6.42 -8.67 8.21
CA PRO A 43 -6.18 -7.45 7.47
C PRO A 43 -4.79 -6.97 7.88
N ASN A 44 -3.87 -6.98 6.90
CA ASN A 44 -2.46 -6.65 7.13
C ASN A 44 -2.37 -5.39 8.01
N ARG A 45 -1.50 -5.44 9.03
CA ARG A 45 -1.18 -4.30 9.93
C ARG A 45 -1.04 -2.98 9.17
N ASN A 46 -0.49 -3.02 7.95
CA ASN A 46 -0.33 -1.84 7.11
C ASN A 46 -1.68 -1.27 6.67
N ILE A 47 -2.58 -2.10 6.14
CA ILE A 47 -3.93 -1.65 5.71
C ILE A 47 -4.69 -1.05 6.89
N VAL A 48 -4.68 -1.74 8.04
CA VAL A 48 -5.37 -1.27 9.26
C VAL A 48 -4.77 0.06 9.73
N ALA A 49 -3.45 0.16 9.77
CA ALA A 49 -2.74 1.36 10.20
C ALA A 49 -3.02 2.56 9.28
N LEU A 50 -3.20 2.34 7.98
CA LEU A 50 -3.38 3.40 6.97
C LEU A 50 -4.84 3.89 6.85
N ARG A 51 -5.84 3.00 6.98
CA ARG A 51 -7.28 3.32 6.77
C ARG A 51 -7.79 4.49 7.61
N HIS A 52 -7.24 4.67 8.81
CA HIS A 52 -7.71 5.64 9.78
C HIS A 52 -6.85 6.91 9.86
N GLN A 53 -5.82 7.02 9.02
CA GLN A 53 -4.94 8.18 9.01
C GLN A 53 -5.56 9.35 8.25
N LYS A 54 -5.18 10.56 8.65
CA LYS A 54 -5.46 11.75 7.85
C LYS A 54 -4.51 11.79 6.65
N LEU A 55 -5.02 12.28 5.53
CA LEU A 55 -4.24 12.51 4.33
C LEU A 55 -3.91 14.01 4.20
N PRO A 56 -2.74 14.39 3.64
CA PRO A 56 -1.70 13.50 3.14
C PRO A 56 -0.98 12.74 4.25
N LEU A 57 -0.53 11.53 3.94
CA LEU A 57 0.17 10.64 4.87
C LEU A 57 1.55 10.30 4.34
N HIS A 58 2.57 10.59 5.14
CA HIS A 58 3.96 10.25 4.81
C HIS A 58 4.29 8.87 5.36
N ILE A 59 4.85 8.01 4.51
CA ILE A 59 5.32 6.68 4.90
C ILE A 59 6.71 6.39 4.33
N ALA A 60 7.44 5.47 4.96
CA ALA A 60 8.66 4.88 4.42
C ALA A 60 8.49 3.36 4.24
N LEU A 61 8.97 2.83 3.12
CA LEU A 61 9.09 1.40 2.83
C LEU A 61 10.53 0.96 3.15
N PHE A 62 10.70 0.00 4.07
CA PHE A 62 12.03 -0.46 4.49
C PHE A 62 12.69 -1.45 3.51
N SER A 63 11.87 -2.26 2.83
CA SER A 63 12.34 -3.25 1.84
C SER A 63 11.69 -2.96 0.47
N PRO A 64 12.03 -1.86 -0.21
CA PRO A 64 11.36 -1.47 -1.46
C PRO A 64 11.55 -2.49 -2.59
N ASP A 65 12.62 -3.28 -2.57
CA ASP A 65 12.86 -4.35 -3.54
C ASP A 65 11.79 -5.46 -3.47
N GLU A 66 11.22 -5.70 -2.28
CA GLU A 66 10.09 -6.62 -2.07
C GLU A 66 8.75 -5.99 -2.47
N CYS A 67 8.74 -4.67 -2.68
CA CYS A 67 7.55 -3.90 -3.03
C CYS A 67 7.44 -3.62 -4.53
N VAL A 68 8.30 -4.24 -5.35
CA VAL A 68 8.26 -4.09 -6.81
C VAL A 68 7.07 -4.88 -7.37
N PRO A 69 6.12 -4.21 -8.08
CA PRO A 69 5.00 -4.93 -8.67
C PRO A 69 5.46 -5.92 -9.74
N SER A 70 4.74 -7.03 -9.86
CA SER A 70 4.85 -7.94 -11.00
C SER A 70 4.44 -7.26 -12.30
N GLU A 71 4.89 -7.78 -13.45
CA GLU A 71 4.50 -7.24 -14.76
C GLU A 71 2.98 -7.27 -15.00
N TRP A 72 2.30 -8.27 -14.44
CA TRP A 72 0.85 -8.34 -14.49
C TRP A 72 0.20 -7.21 -13.69
N GLU A 73 0.66 -6.92 -12.47
CA GLU A 73 0.14 -5.83 -11.65
C GLU A 73 0.40 -4.44 -12.26
N LYS A 74 1.58 -4.24 -12.86
CA LYS A 74 1.89 -3.01 -13.61
C LYS A 74 0.91 -2.81 -14.76
N LYS A 75 0.55 -3.89 -15.47
CA LYS A 75 -0.34 -3.83 -16.62
C LYS A 75 -1.81 -3.65 -16.21
N GLU A 76 -2.27 -4.44 -15.25
CA GLU A 76 -3.69 -4.51 -14.85
C GLU A 76 -4.08 -3.35 -13.93
N TYR A 77 -3.21 -3.02 -12.98
CA TYR A 77 -3.50 -2.04 -11.94
C TYR A 77 -2.70 -0.75 -12.08
N HIS A 78 -1.75 -0.67 -13.02
CA HIS A 78 -0.88 0.49 -13.23
C HIS A 78 -0.08 0.86 -11.97
N LEU A 79 0.38 -0.15 -11.23
CA LEU A 79 1.10 0.06 -9.97
C LEU A 79 2.54 0.48 -10.21
N SER A 80 2.98 1.43 -9.39
CA SER A 80 4.38 1.76 -9.16
C SER A 80 4.94 0.95 -8.00
N TRP A 81 4.10 0.63 -7.01
CA TRP A 81 4.46 -0.13 -5.80
C TRP A 81 3.39 -1.15 -5.43
N SER A 82 3.81 -2.35 -5.07
CA SER A 82 2.97 -3.46 -4.63
C SER A 82 3.49 -3.95 -3.28
N VAL A 83 2.89 -3.48 -2.20
CA VAL A 83 3.38 -3.69 -0.83
C VAL A 83 2.73 -4.95 -0.25
N PRO A 84 3.48 -6.05 -0.09
CA PRO A 84 2.94 -7.30 0.43
C PRO A 84 2.59 -7.21 1.92
N ALA A 85 1.90 -8.23 2.43
CA ALA A 85 1.52 -8.32 3.83
C ALA A 85 2.72 -8.28 4.80
N SER A 86 3.82 -8.91 4.39
CA SER A 86 5.05 -9.03 5.14
C SER A 86 5.88 -7.74 5.20
N ALA A 87 5.71 -6.82 4.25
CA ALA A 87 6.54 -5.63 4.17
C ALA A 87 6.35 -4.72 5.39
N ASP A 88 7.45 -4.28 5.98
CA ASP A 88 7.44 -3.27 7.02
C ASP A 88 7.34 -1.87 6.41
N ILE A 89 6.43 -1.07 6.97
CA ILE A 89 6.33 0.36 6.67
C ILE A 89 6.45 1.17 7.95
N TYR A 90 7.00 2.38 7.83
CA TYR A 90 6.95 3.39 8.87
C TYR A 90 5.95 4.47 8.48
N ILE A 91 5.11 4.91 9.42
CA ILE A 91 4.20 6.03 9.22
C ILE A 91 4.75 7.23 10.00
N PHE A 92 5.02 8.33 9.30
CA PHE A 92 5.44 9.57 9.94
C PHE A 92 4.20 10.28 10.49
N ASN A 93 3.96 10.11 11.79
CA ASN A 93 2.92 10.88 12.49
C ASN A 93 3.48 12.26 12.82
N GLU A 94 3.05 13.29 12.09
CA GLU A 94 3.24 14.68 12.53
C GLU A 94 2.26 14.96 13.67
N HIS A 95 2.80 15.31 14.85
CA HIS A 95 2.06 15.66 16.05
C HIS A 95 1.42 17.05 15.96
#